data_AF-A0AA86MGA1-F1
#
_entry.id   AF-A0AA86MGA1-F1
#
_cell.length_a   1.000
_cell.length_b   1.000
_cell.length_c   1.000
_cell.angle_alpha   90.00
_cell.angle_beta   90.00
_cell.angle_gamma   90.00
#
_symmetry.space_group_name_H-M   'P 1'
#
loop_
_entity.id
_entity.type
_entity.pdbx_description
1 polymer ?
#
loop_
_entity_poly.entity_id
_entity_poly.type
_entity_poly.pdbx_seq_one_letter_code
_entity_poly.pdbx_strand_id
1 'polypeptide(L)'
;MNTEKRLTAPELVDEIRSSLAVTNGWIPALSGPNGPTGVLEDAPLSDIARSLGEFADTPTLPSAVAQQLRRAAESAAASISADSTTAYGHLGAAYAYVIQAHRAADADTTS
;
A
#
# COMPACT_ATOMS: atom_id res chain seq x y z
N MET A 1 20.78 -14.59 -14.96
CA MET A 1 19.47 -15.08 -14.49
C MET A 1 19.31 -14.58 -13.07
N ASN A 2 18.72 -13.40 -12.89
CA ASN A 2 18.56 -12.83 -11.56
C ASN A 2 17.30 -13.45 -10.96
N THR A 3 17.47 -14.38 -10.04
CA THR A 3 16.37 -14.92 -9.25
C THR A 3 15.85 -13.76 -8.42
N GLU A 4 14.77 -13.10 -8.86
CA GLU A 4 14.05 -12.14 -8.03
C GLU A 4 13.65 -12.86 -6.75
N LYS A 5 14.33 -12.51 -5.65
CA LYS A 5 14.07 -13.10 -4.33
C LYS A 5 12.61 -12.85 -4.02
N ARG A 6 11.83 -13.92 -3.83
CA ARG A 6 10.45 -13.78 -3.31
C ARG A 6 10.54 -13.21 -1.91
N LEU A 7 9.84 -12.09 -1.69
CA LEU A 7 9.70 -11.50 -0.38
C LEU A 7 8.92 -12.45 0.54
N THR A 8 9.30 -12.47 1.81
CA THR A 8 8.59 -13.12 2.90
C THR A 8 7.38 -12.29 3.35
N ALA A 9 6.48 -12.88 4.15
CA ALA A 9 5.34 -12.13 4.68
C ALA A 9 5.73 -10.87 5.47
N PRO A 10 6.72 -10.90 6.39
CA PRO A 10 7.18 -9.69 7.08
C PRO A 10 7.76 -8.65 6.11
N GLU A 11 8.59 -9.07 5.16
CA GLU A 11 9.17 -8.16 4.16
C GLU A 11 8.06 -7.50 3.31
N LEU A 12 7.00 -8.22 2.95
CA LEU A 12 5.85 -7.64 2.24
C LEU A 12 5.13 -6.57 3.09
N VAL A 13 4.95 -6.82 4.39
CA VAL A 13 4.36 -5.84 5.31
C VAL A 13 5.25 -4.60 5.40
N ASP A 14 6.56 -4.78 5.52
CA ASP A 14 7.53 -3.69 5.63
C ASP A 14 7.57 -2.82 4.37
N GLU A 15 7.52 -3.42 3.19
CA GLU A 15 7.46 -2.69 1.91
C GLU A 15 6.15 -1.89 1.75
N ILE A 16 5.01 -2.47 2.13
CA ILE A 16 3.72 -1.76 2.14
C ILE A 16 3.78 -0.61 3.16
N ARG A 17 4.34 -0.85 4.35
CA ARG A 17 4.50 0.18 5.39
C ARG A 17 5.39 1.32 4.92
N SER A 18 6.52 1.00 4.28
CA SER A 18 7.45 2.00 3.75
C SER A 18 6.79 2.92 2.72
N SER A 19 5.83 2.41 1.94
CA SER A 19 5.07 3.23 0.98
C SER A 19 4.17 4.27 1.65
N LEU A 20 3.76 4.00 2.91
CA LEU A 20 2.87 4.83 3.72
C LEU A 20 3.62 5.62 4.81
N ALA A 21 4.93 5.46 4.93
CA ALA A 21 5.71 6.04 6.01
C ALA A 21 5.54 7.57 6.04
N VAL A 22 5.23 8.13 7.22
CA VAL A 22 4.97 9.58 7.37
C VAL A 22 6.13 10.47 6.91
N THR A 23 7.38 9.99 7.00
CA THR A 23 8.58 10.79 6.71
C THR A 23 9.01 10.73 5.24
N ASN A 24 8.86 9.58 4.58
CA ASN A 24 9.44 9.33 3.25
C ASN A 24 8.55 8.45 2.35
N GLY A 25 7.33 8.16 2.76
CA GLY A 25 6.37 7.40 1.97
C GLY A 25 5.89 8.18 0.76
N TRP A 26 5.83 7.52 -0.39
CA TRP A 26 5.37 8.15 -1.63
C TRP A 26 3.85 8.40 -1.62
N ILE A 27 3.07 7.59 -0.90
CA ILE A 27 1.60 7.73 -0.83
C ILE A 27 1.22 9.05 -0.11
N PRO A 28 1.72 9.34 1.12
CA PRO A 28 1.50 10.64 1.75
C PRO A 28 1.96 11.82 0.90
N ALA A 29 3.12 11.69 0.23
CA ALA A 29 3.65 12.74 -0.63
C ALA A 29 2.72 13.09 -1.80
N LEU A 30 1.98 12.09 -2.34
CA LEU A 30 1.05 12.27 -3.44
C LEU A 30 -0.24 12.99 -3.01
N SER A 31 -0.72 12.78 -1.79
CA SER A 31 -1.98 13.37 -1.31
C SER A 31 -1.86 14.85 -0.92
N GLY A 32 -0.63 15.36 -0.74
CA GLY A 32 -0.36 16.74 -0.37
C GLY A 32 -0.72 17.07 1.09
N PRO A 33 -0.65 18.35 1.50
CA PRO A 33 -0.71 18.77 2.91
C PRO A 33 -2.08 18.55 3.59
N ASN A 34 -3.14 18.30 2.82
CA ASN A 34 -4.49 18.05 3.33
C ASN A 34 -4.85 16.56 3.31
N GLY A 35 -3.93 15.69 2.88
CA GLY A 35 -4.12 14.24 2.87
C GLY A 35 -3.88 13.59 4.24
N PRO A 36 -4.18 12.30 4.38
CA PRO A 36 -3.79 11.52 5.55
C PRO A 36 -2.27 11.56 5.78
N THR A 37 -1.86 11.47 7.03
CA THR A 37 -0.45 11.64 7.43
C THR A 37 0.45 10.45 7.07
N GLY A 38 -0.13 9.26 6.89
CA GLY A 38 0.63 8.01 6.77
C GLY A 38 0.72 7.23 8.07
N VAL A 39 1.71 6.34 8.17
CA VAL A 39 1.91 5.44 9.31
C VAL A 39 3.33 5.55 9.90
N LEU A 40 3.48 5.13 11.16
CA LEU A 40 4.78 5.00 11.83
C LEU A 40 5.51 3.71 11.41
N GLU A 41 6.82 3.64 11.66
CA GLU A 41 7.71 2.54 11.26
C GLU A 41 7.34 1.17 11.86
N ASP A 42 6.69 1.16 13.02
CA ASP A 42 6.25 -0.04 13.75
C ASP A 42 4.73 -0.27 13.64
N ALA A 43 4.04 0.46 12.76
CA ALA A 43 2.59 0.37 12.64
C ALA A 43 2.14 -1.08 12.33
N PRO A 44 1.15 -1.60 13.08
CA PRO A 44 0.60 -2.91 12.85
C PRO A 44 -0.14 -2.98 11.52
N LEU A 45 -0.30 -4.19 10.98
CA LEU A 45 -0.95 -4.42 9.70
C LEU A 45 -2.39 -3.88 9.62
N SER A 46 -3.11 -3.83 10.74
CA SER A 46 -4.43 -3.21 10.83
C SER A 46 -4.40 -1.70 10.55
N ASP A 47 -3.38 -1.00 11.04
CA ASP A 47 -3.21 0.44 10.79
C ASP A 47 -2.75 0.71 9.36
N ILE A 48 -1.89 -0.16 8.82
CA ILE A 48 -1.51 -0.13 7.41
C ILE A 48 -2.74 -0.28 6.50
N ALA A 49 -3.57 -1.29 6.74
CA ALA A 49 -4.79 -1.53 5.94
C ALA A 49 -5.77 -0.36 6.04
N ARG A 50 -5.99 0.17 7.25
CA ARG A 50 -6.82 1.35 7.47
C ARG A 50 -6.28 2.58 6.74
N SER A 51 -4.99 2.86 6.85
CA SER A 51 -4.36 4.02 6.20
C SER A 51 -4.45 3.95 4.68
N LEU A 52 -4.25 2.77 4.06
CA LEU A 52 -4.48 2.58 2.62
C LEU A 52 -5.92 2.95 2.21
N GLY A 53 -6.90 2.58 3.03
CA GLY A 53 -8.30 2.95 2.83
C GLY A 53 -8.53 4.46 2.91
N GLU A 54 -7.98 5.12 3.94
CA GLU A 54 -8.07 6.57 4.13
C GLU A 54 -7.46 7.32 2.93
N PHE A 55 -6.31 6.89 2.43
CA PHE A 55 -5.71 7.46 1.22
C PHE A 55 -6.58 7.22 0.00
N ALA A 56 -7.11 6.01 -0.18
CA ALA A 56 -8.03 5.71 -1.28
C ALA A 56 -9.34 6.54 -1.25
N ASP A 57 -9.71 7.11 -0.10
CA ASP A 57 -10.86 8.03 0.06
C ASP A 57 -10.48 9.50 -0.18
N THR A 58 -9.19 9.80 -0.36
CA THR A 58 -8.70 11.17 -0.50
C THR A 58 -9.07 11.74 -1.87
N PRO A 59 -9.89 12.81 -1.96
CA PRO A 59 -10.41 13.31 -3.24
C PRO A 59 -9.35 13.88 -4.20
N THR A 60 -8.17 14.24 -3.68
CA THR A 60 -7.06 14.78 -4.48
C THR A 60 -6.26 13.70 -5.20
N LEU A 61 -6.46 12.42 -4.88
CA LEU A 61 -5.76 11.34 -5.57
C LEU A 61 -6.39 11.03 -6.93
N PRO A 62 -5.57 10.72 -7.96
CA PRO A 62 -6.08 10.21 -9.21
C PRO A 62 -6.92 8.94 -9.00
N SER A 63 -8.04 8.83 -9.73
CA SER A 63 -9.00 7.73 -9.55
C SER A 63 -8.37 6.34 -9.73
N ALA A 64 -7.42 6.20 -10.66
CA ALA A 64 -6.68 4.97 -10.88
C ALA A 64 -5.82 4.58 -9.68
N VAL A 65 -5.15 5.56 -9.05
CA VAL A 65 -4.35 5.35 -7.83
C VAL A 65 -5.26 4.96 -6.67
N ALA A 66 -6.33 5.74 -6.43
CA ALA A 66 -7.30 5.50 -5.37
C ALA A 66 -7.92 4.10 -5.46
N GLN A 67 -8.26 3.64 -6.67
CA GLN A 67 -8.78 2.29 -6.88
C GLN A 67 -7.79 1.19 -6.48
N GLN A 68 -6.51 1.33 -6.82
CA GLN A 68 -5.52 0.33 -6.44
C GLN A 68 -5.23 0.36 -4.94
N LEU A 69 -5.17 1.54 -4.32
CA LEU A 69 -5.01 1.67 -2.87
C LEU A 69 -6.19 1.02 -2.11
N ARG A 70 -7.42 1.13 -2.63
CA ARG A 70 -8.58 0.43 -2.06
C ARG A 70 -8.40 -1.08 -2.05
N ARG A 71 -7.99 -1.66 -3.19
CA ARG A 71 -7.75 -3.10 -3.32
C ARG A 71 -6.59 -3.58 -2.46
N ALA A 72 -5.57 -2.73 -2.29
CA ALA A 72 -4.47 -2.98 -1.36
C ALA A 72 -4.99 -3.04 0.08
N ALA A 73 -5.82 -2.09 0.49
CA ALA A 73 -6.45 -2.05 1.82
C ALA A 73 -7.28 -3.31 2.09
N GLU A 74 -8.16 -3.68 1.16
CA GLU A 74 -9.01 -4.88 1.25
C GLU A 74 -8.18 -6.16 1.39
N SER A 75 -7.12 -6.29 0.58
CA SER A 75 -6.23 -7.45 0.61
C SER A 75 -5.42 -7.51 1.91
N ALA A 76 -4.87 -6.37 2.36
CA ALA A 76 -4.16 -6.29 3.63
C ALA A 76 -5.07 -6.65 4.82
N ALA A 77 -6.31 -6.13 4.84
CA ALA A 77 -7.29 -6.46 5.86
C ALA A 77 -7.66 -7.97 5.86
N ALA A 78 -7.85 -8.57 4.69
CA ALA A 78 -8.14 -9.99 4.57
C ALA A 78 -7.03 -10.89 5.14
N SER A 79 -5.77 -10.46 5.07
CA SER A 79 -4.65 -11.23 5.60
C SER A 79 -4.61 -11.32 7.14
N ILE A 80 -5.23 -10.38 7.87
CA ILE A 80 -5.20 -10.31 9.35
C ILE A 80 -5.89 -11.53 9.99
N SER A 81 -6.99 -11.98 9.39
CA SER A 81 -7.82 -13.08 9.91
C SER A 81 -7.56 -14.43 9.22
N ALA A 82 -6.63 -14.46 8.27
CA ALA A 82 -6.35 -15.63 7.45
C ALA A 82 -5.33 -16.57 8.10
N ASP A 83 -5.34 -17.84 7.71
CA ASP A 83 -4.24 -18.76 8.02
C ASP A 83 -2.94 -18.30 7.34
N SER A 84 -1.79 -18.81 7.80
CA SER A 84 -0.46 -18.38 7.32
C SER A 84 -0.25 -18.42 5.80
N THR A 85 -0.83 -19.40 5.09
CA THR A 85 -0.65 -19.54 3.64
C THR A 85 -1.53 -18.55 2.90
N THR A 86 -2.79 -18.46 3.31
CA THR A 86 -3.78 -17.53 2.75
C THR A 86 -3.38 -16.07 3.03
N ALA A 87 -2.86 -15.78 4.23
CA ALA A 87 -2.33 -14.47 4.61
C ALA A 87 -1.18 -14.03 3.72
N TYR A 88 -0.24 -14.93 3.41
CA TYR A 88 0.86 -14.62 2.48
C TYR A 88 0.35 -14.24 1.08
N GLY A 89 -0.65 -14.97 0.56
CA GLY A 89 -1.27 -14.65 -0.73
C GLY A 89 -1.93 -13.28 -0.73
N HIS A 90 -2.67 -12.95 0.33
CA HIS A 90 -3.30 -11.64 0.50
C HIS A 90 -2.29 -10.50 0.64
N LEU A 91 -1.19 -10.71 1.38
CA LEU A 91 -0.10 -9.73 1.48
C LEU A 91 0.59 -9.51 0.13
N GLY A 92 0.82 -10.58 -0.64
CA GLY A 92 1.37 -10.48 -1.99
C GLY A 92 0.47 -9.68 -2.93
N ALA A 93 -0.85 -9.89 -2.84
CA ALA A 93 -1.83 -9.10 -3.59
C ALA A 93 -1.83 -7.63 -3.16
N ALA A 94 -1.82 -7.36 -1.85
CA ALA A 94 -1.77 -5.99 -1.32
C ALA A 94 -0.54 -5.24 -1.84
N TYR A 95 0.64 -5.86 -1.77
CA TYR A 95 1.88 -5.28 -2.29
C TYR A 95 1.82 -5.04 -3.81
N ALA A 96 1.29 -6.00 -4.58
CA ALA A 96 1.14 -5.83 -6.02
C ALA A 96 0.23 -4.64 -6.38
N TYR A 97 -0.85 -4.42 -5.63
CA TYR A 97 -1.73 -3.26 -5.83
C TYR A 97 -1.03 -1.95 -5.45
N VAL A 98 -0.20 -1.91 -4.41
CA VAL A 98 0.62 -0.72 -4.09
C VAL A 98 1.58 -0.39 -5.24
N ILE A 99 2.25 -1.38 -5.83
CA ILE A 99 3.12 -1.17 -7.00
C ILE A 99 2.33 -0.68 -8.22
N GLN A 100 1.13 -1.22 -8.45
CA GLN A 100 0.25 -0.75 -9.52
C GLN A 100 -0.22 0.69 -9.28
N ALA A 101 -0.50 1.06 -8.03
CA ALA A 101 -0.85 2.42 -7.65
C ALA A 101 0.31 3.40 -7.95
N HIS A 102 1.55 3.02 -7.61
CA HIS A 102 2.74 3.83 -7.91
C HIS A 102 2.89 4.07 -9.41
N ARG A 103 2.80 3.00 -10.22
CA ARG A 103 2.88 3.11 -11.69
C ARG A 103 1.78 3.99 -12.28
N ALA A 104 0.57 3.96 -11.71
CA ALA A 104 -0.52 4.82 -12.13
C ALA A 104 -0.25 6.30 -11.80
N ALA A 105 0.39 6.60 -10.66
CA ALA A 105 0.80 7.95 -10.31
C ALA A 105 1.90 8.49 -11.24
N ASP A 106 2.85 7.63 -11.63
CA ASP A 106 3.91 7.98 -12.60
C ASP A 106 3.35 8.23 -14.01
N ALA A 107 2.31 7.48 -14.42
CA ALA A 107 1.67 7.67 -15.72
C ALA A 107 0.88 8.99 -15.80
N ASP A 108 0.23 9.38 -14.71
CA ASP A 108 -0.57 10.61 -14.63
C ASP A 108 0.29 11.88 -14.72
N THR A 109 1.55 11.82 -14.26
CA THR A 109 2.51 12.94 -14.37
C THR A 109 3.10 13.14 -15.76
N THR A 110 2.86 12.22 -16.69
CA THR A 110 3.39 12.28 -18.07
C THR A 110 2.34 12.62 -19.14
N SER A 111 1.09 12.87 -18.72
CA SER A 111 -0.02 13.28 -19.60
C SER A 111 -0.23 14.79 -19.60
#